data_AF-A0A2S4K874-F1
#
_entry.id   AF-A0A2S4K874-F1
#
_cell.length_a   1.000
_cell.length_b   1.000
_cell.length_c   1.000
_cell.angle_alpha   90.00
_cell.angle_beta   90.00
_cell.angle_gamma   90.00
#
_symmetry.space_group_name_H-M   'P 1'
#
loop_
_entity.id
_entity.type
_entity.pdbx_description
1 polymer ?
#
loop_
_entity_poly.entity_id
_entity_poly.type
_entity_poly.pdbx_seq_one_letter_code
_entity_poly.pdbx_strand_id
1 'polypeptide(L)'
;MSKDQIILDDGVYFVDLNCNYETAKAPGFLQRRCSNGLTTPGGYECVGSFDKAADGTWRADVNAAYDPETDGDCRRVIEGVSRMDAIAALWAARKSDLATHN
;
A
#
# COMPACT_ATOMS: atom_id res chain seq x y z
N MET A 1 5.39 -15.89 0.79
CA MET A 1 6.13 -14.62 0.78
C MET A 1 7.42 -14.82 1.55
N SER A 2 8.56 -14.53 0.93
CA SER A 2 9.86 -14.49 1.61
C SER A 2 9.86 -13.29 2.56
N LYS A 3 10.25 -13.46 3.83
CA LYS A 3 10.32 -12.34 4.79
C LYS A 3 11.27 -11.21 4.33
N ASP A 4 12.19 -11.53 3.42
CA ASP A 4 13.22 -10.64 2.89
C ASP A 4 12.68 -9.47 2.04
N GLN A 5 11.37 -9.40 1.81
CA GLN A 5 10.71 -8.35 1.03
C GLN A 5 9.88 -7.39 1.88
N ILE A 6 9.79 -7.62 3.19
CA ILE A 6 9.11 -6.71 4.12
C ILE A 6 10.10 -5.62 4.55
N ILE A 7 9.73 -4.35 4.31
CA ILE A 7 10.58 -3.19 4.61
C ILE A 7 10.12 -2.38 5.83
N LEU A 8 8.87 -2.52 6.22
CA LEU A 8 8.26 -1.89 7.40
C LEU A 8 7.24 -2.87 7.99
N ASP A 9 7.19 -2.96 9.32
CA ASP A 9 6.25 -3.83 10.04
C ASP A 9 6.01 -3.27 11.45
N ASP A 10 4.76 -3.09 11.85
CA ASP A 10 4.37 -2.70 13.22
C ASP A 10 3.54 -3.77 13.94
N GLY A 11 3.52 -5.00 13.39
CA GLY A 11 2.75 -6.12 13.91
C GLY A 11 1.30 -6.15 13.43
N VAL A 12 0.73 -5.02 12.99
CA VAL A 12 -0.62 -4.94 12.41
C VAL A 12 -0.54 -4.67 10.91
N TYR A 13 0.25 -3.69 10.52
CA TYR A 13 0.50 -3.33 9.14
C TYR A 13 1.93 -3.66 8.76
N PHE A 14 2.13 -3.99 7.48
CA PHE A 14 3.46 -4.16 6.92
C PHE A 14 3.50 -3.67 5.48
N VAL A 15 4.69 -3.31 5.02
CA VAL A 15 4.94 -2.98 3.61
C VAL A 15 5.81 -4.05 3.00
N ASP A 16 5.30 -4.72 1.96
CA ASP A 16 6.05 -5.70 1.18
C ASP A 16 6.36 -5.19 -0.23
N LEU A 17 7.53 -5.56 -0.73
CA LEU A 17 7.99 -5.21 -2.08
C LEU A 17 7.53 -6.26 -3.09
N ASN A 18 7.13 -5.79 -4.27
CA ASN A 18 6.81 -6.66 -5.39
C ASN A 18 8.05 -7.46 -5.82
N CYS A 19 7.96 -8.79 -5.67
CA CYS A 19 9.07 -9.71 -5.89
C CYS A 19 9.56 -9.80 -7.33
N ASN A 20 8.76 -9.32 -8.29
CA ASN A 20 9.11 -9.33 -9.70
C ASN A 20 10.12 -8.23 -10.08
N TYR A 21 10.51 -7.38 -9.13
CA TYR A 21 11.41 -6.25 -9.34
C TYR A 21 12.62 -6.31 -8.40
N GLU A 22 13.72 -5.67 -8.82
CA GLU A 22 14.87 -5.41 -7.94
C GLU A 22 14.42 -4.59 -6.72
N THR A 23 14.87 -4.96 -5.52
CA THR A 23 14.50 -4.32 -4.24
C THR A 23 14.62 -2.79 -4.25
N ALA A 24 15.61 -2.23 -4.95
CA ALA A 24 15.83 -0.78 -5.04
C ALA A 24 14.83 -0.04 -5.94
N LYS A 25 14.17 -0.76 -6.86
CA LYS A 25 13.23 -0.22 -7.85
C LYS A 25 11.82 -0.79 -7.70
N ALA A 26 11.62 -1.71 -6.76
CA ALA A 26 10.37 -2.41 -6.61
C ALA A 26 9.25 -1.47 -6.12
N PRO A 27 8.08 -1.47 -6.78
CA PRO A 27 6.85 -1.01 -6.16
C PRO A 27 6.50 -1.94 -5.00
N GLY A 28 5.58 -1.52 -4.16
CA GLY A 28 5.17 -2.32 -3.02
C GLY A 28 3.76 -2.02 -2.56
N PHE A 29 3.31 -2.84 -1.64
CA PHE A 29 1.96 -2.82 -1.12
C PHE A 29 1.98 -2.59 0.38
N LEU A 30 1.02 -1.81 0.86
CA LEU A 30 0.70 -1.73 2.26
C LEU A 30 -0.35 -2.81 2.56
N GLN A 31 0.01 -3.72 3.44
CA GLN A 31 -0.84 -4.83 3.85
C GLN A 31 -1.30 -4.62 5.29
N ARG A 32 -2.54 -5.00 5.59
CA ARG A 32 -3.07 -5.09 6.95
C ARG A 32 -3.30 -6.55 7.30
N ARG A 33 -2.77 -7.00 8.44
CA ARG A 33 -3.07 -8.34 8.96
C ARG A 33 -4.53 -8.39 9.42
N CYS A 34 -5.24 -9.42 8.98
CA CYS A 34 -6.64 -9.65 9.32
C CYS A 34 -6.88 -11.13 9.63
N SER A 35 -8.06 -11.48 10.13
CA SER A 35 -8.45 -12.88 10.24
C SER A 35 -8.47 -13.54 8.87
N ASN A 36 -8.11 -14.82 8.82
CA ASN A 36 -8.20 -15.62 7.60
C ASN A 36 -9.66 -15.70 7.14
N GLY A 37 -9.91 -15.38 5.87
CA GLY A 37 -11.23 -15.46 5.24
C GLY A 37 -11.16 -15.99 3.82
N LEU A 38 -12.33 -16.15 3.18
CA LEU A 38 -12.42 -16.57 1.78
C LEU A 38 -11.68 -15.61 0.84
N THR A 39 -11.73 -14.31 1.13
CA THR A 39 -11.05 -13.25 0.36
C THR A 39 -9.63 -12.97 0.85
N THR A 40 -9.26 -13.45 2.03
CA THR A 40 -7.97 -13.21 2.69
C THR A 40 -7.36 -14.52 3.22
N PRO A 41 -7.13 -15.53 2.36
CA PRO A 41 -6.62 -16.84 2.80
C PRO A 41 -5.21 -16.75 3.41
N GLY A 42 -4.47 -15.68 3.12
CA GLY A 42 -3.16 -15.39 3.70
C GLY A 42 -3.18 -14.68 5.06
N GLY A 43 -4.35 -14.26 5.55
CA GLY A 43 -4.48 -13.51 6.81
C GLY A 43 -4.05 -12.04 6.68
N TYR A 44 -4.13 -11.49 5.49
CA TYR A 44 -3.88 -10.08 5.22
C TYR A 44 -4.68 -9.61 4.02
N GLU A 45 -4.91 -8.30 3.96
CA GLU A 45 -5.53 -7.60 2.85
C GLU A 45 -4.64 -6.42 2.41
N CYS A 46 -4.66 -6.13 1.11
CA CYS A 46 -3.96 -4.98 0.55
C CYS A 46 -4.80 -3.72 0.80
N VAL A 47 -4.24 -2.73 1.49
CA VAL A 47 -4.92 -1.47 1.84
C VAL A 47 -4.27 -0.24 1.20
N GLY A 48 -3.23 -0.45 0.39
CA GLY A 48 -2.61 0.60 -0.40
C GLY A 48 -1.37 0.13 -1.15
N SER A 49 -0.78 1.02 -1.91
CA SER A 49 0.40 0.74 -2.73
C SER A 49 1.25 1.99 -2.93
N PHE A 50 2.48 1.77 -3.35
CA PHE A 50 3.30 2.81 -3.95
C PHE A 50 3.93 2.28 -5.24
N ASP A 51 3.87 3.09 -6.28
CA ASP A 51 4.34 2.73 -7.62
C ASP A 51 5.03 3.90 -8.32
N LYS A 52 5.76 3.54 -9.37
CA LYS A 52 6.54 4.48 -10.16
C LYS A 52 5.70 4.97 -11.34
N ALA A 53 5.53 6.28 -11.45
CA ALA A 53 4.84 6.92 -12.55
C ALA A 53 5.70 6.95 -13.83
N ALA A 54 5.06 7.24 -14.96
CA ALA A 54 5.69 7.27 -16.28
C ALA A 54 6.79 8.34 -16.41
N ASP A 55 6.67 9.44 -15.67
CA ASP A 55 7.69 10.50 -15.59
C ASP A 55 8.90 10.13 -14.71
N GLY A 56 8.87 8.93 -14.11
CA GLY A 56 9.92 8.41 -13.25
C GLY A 56 9.80 8.80 -11.78
N THR A 57 8.82 9.63 -11.42
CA THR A 57 8.48 9.95 -10.03
C THR A 57 7.72 8.81 -9.38
N TRP A 58 7.49 8.92 -8.07
CA TRP A 58 6.75 7.96 -7.28
C TRP A 58 5.48 8.56 -6.73
N ARG A 59 4.48 7.70 -6.56
CA ARG A 59 3.22 8.02 -5.88
C ARG A 59 2.88 6.94 -4.87
N ALA A 60 1.97 7.29 -3.97
CA ALA A 60 1.35 6.35 -3.07
C ALA A 60 -0.16 6.57 -3.03
N ASP A 61 -0.89 5.46 -3.00
CA ASP A 61 -2.34 5.42 -2.98
C ASP A 61 -2.77 4.48 -1.84
N VAL A 62 -3.90 4.78 -1.20
CA VAL A 62 -4.56 3.91 -0.23
C VAL A 62 -5.93 3.52 -0.75
N ASN A 63 -6.41 2.34 -0.39
CA ASN A 63 -7.77 1.96 -0.70
C ASN A 63 -8.73 2.96 -0.02
N ALA A 64 -9.83 3.22 -0.69
CA ALA A 64 -10.89 4.10 -0.25
C ALA A 64 -12.25 3.46 -0.56
N ALA A 65 -13.32 4.02 0.00
CA ALA A 65 -14.66 3.65 -0.44
C ALA A 65 -14.80 3.95 -1.94
N TYR A 66 -15.47 3.05 -2.66
CA TYR A 66 -15.73 3.21 -4.08
C TYR A 66 -16.45 4.54 -4.34
N ASP A 67 -15.86 5.35 -5.20
CA ASP A 67 -16.40 6.62 -5.68
C ASP A 67 -16.94 6.45 -7.12
N PRO A 68 -18.26 6.52 -7.32
CA PRO A 68 -18.87 6.37 -8.64
C PRO A 68 -18.58 7.54 -9.58
N GLU A 69 -18.15 8.71 -9.09
CA GLU A 69 -17.80 9.85 -9.96
C GLU A 69 -16.45 9.64 -10.66
N THR A 70 -15.51 8.97 -9.98
CA THR A 70 -14.18 8.68 -10.50
C THR A 70 -14.00 7.23 -10.96
N ASP A 71 -15.02 6.39 -10.74
CA ASP A 71 -14.97 4.93 -10.90
C ASP A 71 -13.76 4.31 -10.18
N GLY A 72 -13.45 4.85 -9.00
CA GLY A 72 -12.22 4.57 -8.27
C GLY A 72 -12.46 4.12 -6.84
N ASP A 73 -11.70 3.14 -6.38
CA ASP A 73 -11.69 2.65 -5.01
C ASP A 73 -10.35 2.95 -4.29
N CYS A 74 -9.60 3.93 -4.83
CA CYS A 74 -8.30 4.33 -4.34
C CYS A 74 -8.22 5.85 -4.20
N ARG A 75 -7.60 6.31 -3.12
CA ARG A 75 -7.31 7.73 -2.88
C ARG A 75 -5.80 7.97 -2.92
N ARG A 76 -5.37 8.96 -3.70
CA ARG A 76 -3.97 9.37 -3.72
C ARG A 76 -3.56 10.00 -2.39
N VAL A 77 -2.43 9.54 -1.86
CA VAL A 77 -1.77 10.13 -0.68
C VAL A 77 -0.76 11.19 -1.11
N ILE A 78 0.08 10.85 -2.10
CA ILE A 78 1.13 11.74 -2.62
C ILE A 78 1.53 11.31 -4.05
N GLU A 79 2.02 12.25 -4.86
CA GLU A 79 2.56 11.99 -6.21
C GLU A 79 3.69 12.95 -6.55
N GLY A 80 4.48 12.64 -7.59
CA GLY A 80 5.57 13.51 -8.03
C GLY A 80 6.78 13.52 -7.10
N VAL A 81 6.91 12.52 -6.22
CA VAL A 81 7.92 12.50 -5.15
C VAL A 81 8.98 11.43 -5.33
N SER A 82 9.96 11.40 -4.43
CA SER A 82 10.93 10.31 -4.36
C SER A 82 10.27 9.01 -3.86
N ARG A 83 10.90 7.87 -4.14
CA ARG A 83 10.45 6.57 -3.64
C ARG A 83 10.33 6.55 -2.12
N MET A 84 11.31 7.15 -1.44
CA MET A 84 11.35 7.17 0.03
C MET A 84 10.18 7.98 0.60
N ASP A 85 9.87 9.13 -0.03
CA ASP A 85 8.74 9.96 0.38
C ASP A 85 7.40 9.25 0.15
N ALA A 86 7.25 8.53 -0.97
CA ALA A 86 6.06 7.74 -1.23
C ALA A 86 5.88 6.62 -0.18
N ILE A 87 6.95 5.89 0.16
CA ILE A 87 6.92 4.87 1.22
C ILE A 87 6.58 5.49 2.58
N ALA A 88 7.21 6.60 2.93
CA ALA A 88 6.99 7.27 4.21
C ALA A 88 5.56 7.81 4.33
N ALA A 89 5.02 8.41 3.27
CA ALA A 89 3.66 8.91 3.21
C ALA A 89 2.63 7.77 3.31
N LEU A 90 2.84 6.68 2.57
CA LEU A 90 2.00 5.48 2.65
C LEU A 90 1.98 4.91 4.07
N TRP A 91 3.16 4.79 4.68
CA TRP A 91 3.30 4.29 6.05
C TRP A 91 2.63 5.20 7.07
N ALA A 92 2.72 6.52 6.91
CA ALA A 92 2.01 7.47 7.77
C ALA A 92 0.50 7.36 7.62
N ALA A 93 0.01 7.12 6.39
CA ALA A 93 -1.40 7.00 6.08
C ALA A 93 -2.05 5.69 6.58
N ARG A 94 -1.27 4.67 6.96
CA ARG A 94 -1.74 3.29 7.23
C ARG A 94 -2.88 3.14 8.23
N LYS A 95 -3.03 4.08 9.18
CA LYS A 95 -4.10 4.03 10.20
C LYS A 95 -5.34 4.83 9.83
N SER A 96 -5.29 5.59 8.74
CA SER A 96 -6.36 6.53 8.36
C SER A 96 -7.59 5.80 7.81
N ASP A 97 -7.45 4.54 7.37
CA ASP A 97 -8.53 3.70 6.85
C ASP A 97 -9.53 3.23 7.94
N LEU A 98 -9.19 3.41 9.22
CA LEU A 98 -10.08 3.07 10.34
C LEU A 98 -11.20 4.10 10.60
N ALA A 99 -11.21 5.25 9.92
CA ALA A 99 -12.14 6.34 10.23
C ALA A 99 -13.48 6.31 9.45
N THR A 100 -13.65 5.41 8.47
CA THR A 100 -14.80 5.46 7.53
C THR A 100 -15.72 4.23 7.58
N HIS A 101 -15.63 3.40 8.62
CA HIS A 101 -16.52 2.24 8.79
C HIS A 101 -17.12 2.19 10.21
N ASN A 102 -17.81 3.25 10.63
CA ASN A 102 -18.64 3.27 11.84
C ASN A 102 -20.04 3.80 11.53
#